data_AF-A0A959QSU9-F1
#
_entry.id   AF-A0A959QSU9-F1
#
_cell.length_a   1.000
_cell.length_b   1.000
_cell.length_c   1.000
_cell.angle_alpha   90.00
_cell.angle_beta   90.00
_cell.angle_gamma   90.00
#
_symmetry.space_group_name_H-M   'P 1'
#
loop_
_entity.id
_entity.type
_entity.pdbx_description
1 polymer ?
#
loop_
_entity_poly.entity_id
_entity_poly.type
_entity_poly.pdbx_seq_one_letter_code
_entity_poly.pdbx_strand_id
1 'polypeptide(L)' 'MSGKVIINNNTDLTTSNTINVSTLQSGVYFLELTDTKGVKYSKKFVVE' A
#
# COMPACT_ATOMS: atom_id res chain seq x y z
N MET A 1 -0.60 -15.45 1.91
CA MET A 1 -1.38 -14.77 2.96
C MET A 1 -2.06 -13.59 2.30
N SER A 2 -3.39 -13.58 2.14
CA SER A 2 -4.05 -12.47 1.44
C SER A 2 -4.83 -11.63 2.45
N GLY A 3 -4.29 -10.45 2.77
CA GLY A 3 -5.06 -9.39 3.41
C GLY A 3 -6.08 -8.80 2.44
N LYS A 4 -7.04 -8.03 2.96
CA LYS A 4 -7.97 -7.24 2.14
C LYS A 4 -7.23 -6.01 1.60
N VAL A 5 -7.30 -5.77 0.28
CA VAL A 5 -6.83 -4.52 -0.33
C VAL A 5 -7.81 -3.40 0.04
N ILE A 6 -7.31 -2.34 0.68
CA ILE A 6 -8.15 -1.24 1.19
C ILE A 6 -7.92 0.05 0.38
N ILE A 7 -6.74 0.22 -0.19
CA ILE A 7 -6.40 1.32 -1.10
C ILE A 7 -5.76 0.68 -2.34
N ASN A 8 -6.30 0.97 -3.52
CA ASN A 8 -5.75 0.53 -4.80
C ASN A 8 -5.48 1.76 -5.69
N ASN A 9 -4.23 2.19 -5.74
CA ASN A 9 -3.79 3.30 -6.57
C ASN A 9 -2.96 2.76 -7.74
N ASN A 10 -3.55 2.78 -8.94
CA ASN A 10 -2.81 2.52 -10.18
C ASN A 10 -2.06 3.80 -10.59
N THR A 11 -0.89 4.03 -9.98
CA THR A 11 -0.09 5.23 -10.20
C THR A 11 1.26 4.88 -10.83
N ASP A 12 1.71 5.71 -11.77
CA ASP A 12 3.08 5.65 -12.30
C ASP A 12 4.08 6.03 -11.20
N LEU A 13 4.93 5.09 -10.79
CA LEU A 13 5.91 5.23 -9.70
C LEU A 13 7.13 6.08 -10.06
N THR A 14 7.19 6.66 -11.27
CA THR A 14 8.29 7.54 -11.71
C THR A 14 8.25 8.95 -11.10
N THR A 15 7.17 9.31 -10.41
CA THR A 15 7.05 10.54 -9.62
C THR A 15 6.92 10.23 -8.13
N SER A 16 7.38 11.14 -7.27
CA SER A 16 7.19 11.02 -5.82
C SER A 16 5.70 11.01 -5.49
N ASN A 17 5.16 9.83 -5.19
CA ASN A 17 3.73 9.64 -4.95
C ASN A 17 3.45 9.59 -3.45
N THR A 18 2.46 10.36 -3.01
CA THR A 18 1.94 10.32 -1.63
C THR A 18 0.61 9.59 -1.61
N ILE A 19 0.42 8.69 -0.65
CA ILE A 19 -0.86 8.02 -0.40
C ILE A 19 -1.42 8.55 0.91
N ASN A 20 -2.62 9.15 0.87
CA ASN A 20 -3.30 9.58 2.07
C ASN A 20 -3.90 8.35 2.79
N VAL A 21 -3.56 8.17 4.06
CA VAL A 21 -4.03 7.07 4.91
C VAL A 21 -4.86 7.56 6.11
N SER A 22 -5.26 8.84 6.13
CA SER A 22 -5.92 9.48 7.28
C SER A 22 -7.28 8.90 7.65
N THR A 23 -7.90 8.14 6.75
CA THR A 23 -9.21 7.50 6.97
C THR A 23 -9.09 6.05 7.42
N LEU A 24 -7.87 5.51 7.51
CA LEU A 24 -7.65 4.16 8.02
C LEU A 24 -7.90 4.16 9.53
N GLN A 25 -8.56 3.10 10.01
CA GLN A 25 -8.64 2.85 11.44
C GLN A 25 -7.26 2.46 11.98
N SER A 26 -7.07 2.59 13.29
CA SER A 26 -5.84 2.14 13.93
C SER A 26 -5.67 0.63 13.73
N GLY A 27 -4.44 0.21 13.40
CA GLY A 27 -4.19 -1.16 13.01
C GLY A 27 -2.88 -1.39 12.26
N VAL A 28 -2.64 -2.66 11.93
CA VAL A 28 -1.46 -3.12 11.20
C VAL A 28 -1.79 -3.26 9.73
N TYR A 29 -1.00 -2.62 8.88
CA TYR A 29 -1.16 -2.62 7.42
C TYR A 29 0.11 -3.04 6.70
N PHE A 30 -0.07 -3.50 5.46
CA PHE A 30 1.01 -3.82 4.54
C PHE A 30 0.87 -2.95 3.29
N LEU A 31 1.92 -2.20 2.96
CA LEU A 31 2.06 -1.52 1.68
C LEU A 31 2.72 -2.50 0.71
N GLU A 32 2.02 -2.83 -0.37
CA GLU A 32 2.54 -3.68 -1.44
C GLU A 32 2.68 -2.87 -2.74
N LEU A 33 3.88 -2.84 -3.31
CA LEU A 33 4.12 -2.28 -4.64
C LEU A 33 4.21 -3.42 -5.64
N THR A 34 3.32 -3.43 -6.61
CA THR A 34 3.15 -4.52 -7.59
C THR A 34 3.37 -3.97 -8.99
N ASP A 35 4.16 -4.68 -9.80
CA ASP A 35 4.22 -4.45 -11.25
C ASP A 35 3.48 -5.56 -12.00
N THR A 36 3.56 -5.57 -13.33
CA THR A 36 2.92 -6.61 -14.17
C THR A 36 3.41 -8.04 -13.91
N LYS A 37 4.51 -8.20 -13.18
CA LYS A 37 5.12 -9.47 -12.77
C LYS A 37 4.90 -9.76 -11.28
N GLY A 38 3.98 -9.08 -10.61
CA GLY A 38 3.62 -9.31 -9.20
C GLY A 38 4.30 -8.38 -8.19
N VAL A 39 4.15 -8.68 -6.89
CA VAL A 39 4.65 -7.84 -5.79
C VAL A 39 6.17 -7.74 -5.83
N LYS A 40 6.71 -6.51 -5.80
CA LYS A 40 8.15 -6.21 -5.76
C LYS A 40 8.63 -5.75 -4.40
N TYR A 41 7.78 -5.02 -3.68
CA TYR A 41 8.09 -4.54 -2.35
C TYR A 41 6.89 -4.74 -1.44
N SER A 42 7.17 -5.16 -0.21
CA SER A 42 6.18 -5.22 0.85
C SER A 42 6.77 -4.56 2.10
N LYS A 43 6.02 -3.66 2.73
CA LYS A 43 6.42 -2.99 3.96
C LYS A 43 5.26 -2.96 4.94
N LYS A 44 5.52 -3.43 6.16
CA LYS A 44 4.57 -3.31 7.28
C LYS A 44 4.62 -1.90 7.87
N PHE A 45 3.47 -1.34 8.18
CA PHE A 45 3.33 -0.11 8.96
C PHE A 45 2.15 -0.21 9.94
N VAL A 46 2.15 0.67 10.94
CA VAL A 46 1.09 0.77 11.96
C VAL A 46 0.44 2.13 11.83
N VAL A 47 -0.89 2.14 11.85
CA VAL A 47 -1.70 3.34 12.05
C VAL A 47 -2.12 3.35 13.51
N GLU A 48 -1.88 4.46 14.21
CA GLU A 48 -2.23 4.66 15.62
C GLU A 48 -3.59 5.33 15.77
#